data_AF-A0A926WVN0-F1
#
_entry.id   AF-A0A926WVN0-F1
#
_cell.length_a   1.000
_cell.length_b   1.000
_cell.length_c   1.000
_cell.angle_alpha   90.00
_cell.angle_beta   90.00
_cell.angle_gamma   90.00
#
_symmetry.space_group_name_H-M   'P 1'
#
loop_
_entity.id
_entity.type
_entity.pdbx_description
1 polymer ?
#
loop_
_entity_poly.entity_id
_entity_poly.type
_entity_poly.pdbx_seq_one_letter_code
_entity_poly.pdbx_strand_id
1 'polypeptide(L)'
;MSYYSGDAIAQPTAIGGRIFTHRGTGVCVKLEDFLNILSKMEAPLVIVTSEGFFTKIYKYVTAYKGFVFFTESLDKLEFGNNIEVIYAQSLGTDI
;
A
#
# COMPACT_ATOMS: atom_id res chain seq x y z
N MET A 1 -59.30 8.22 -4.22
CA MET A 1 -58.31 7.13 -4.06
C MET A 1 -57.92 6.69 -5.46
N SER A 2 -56.66 6.48 -5.88
CA SER A 2 -55.33 6.52 -5.23
C SER A 2 -54.28 6.27 -6.34
N TYR A 3 -53.02 6.73 -6.32
CA TYR A 3 -52.23 7.58 -5.41
C TYR A 3 -51.15 8.36 -6.22
N TYR A 4 -50.30 9.15 -5.55
CA TYR A 4 -49.06 9.74 -6.09
C TYR A 4 -47.89 8.73 -6.10
N SER A 5 -46.86 9.04 -6.91
CA SER A 5 -45.48 8.50 -7.00
C SER A 5 -45.21 7.89 -8.37
N GLY A 6 -44.18 8.28 -9.11
CA GLY A 6 -43.08 9.21 -8.82
C GLY A 6 -41.89 8.79 -9.68
N ASP A 7 -41.24 9.74 -10.36
CA ASP A 7 -40.25 9.42 -11.40
C ASP A 7 -39.02 8.69 -10.85
N ALA A 8 -38.92 7.39 -11.14
CA ALA A 8 -37.73 6.59 -10.92
C ALA A 8 -36.97 6.44 -12.25
N ILE A 9 -36.30 7.51 -12.68
CA ILE A 9 -35.37 7.45 -13.82
C ILE A 9 -34.21 6.55 -13.40
N ALA A 10 -34.19 5.30 -13.89
CA ALA A 10 -33.14 4.35 -13.57
C ALA A 10 -31.80 4.86 -14.13
N GLN A 11 -30.99 5.46 -13.25
CA GLN A 11 -29.67 5.95 -13.63
C GLN A 11 -28.80 4.74 -14.01
N PRO A 12 -28.21 4.71 -15.23
CA PRO A 12 -27.46 3.55 -15.68
C PRO A 12 -26.31 3.32 -14.70
N THR A 13 -26.25 2.12 -14.13
CA THR A 13 -25.15 1.72 -13.26
C THR A 13 -23.87 1.70 -14.09
N ALA A 14 -23.13 2.81 -14.03
CA ALA A 14 -21.82 2.88 -14.62
C ALA A 14 -20.97 1.80 -13.93
N ILE A 15 -20.74 0.69 -14.64
CA ILE A 15 -19.62 -0.20 -14.34
C ILE A 15 -18.40 0.65 -14.64
N GLY A 16 -17.98 1.40 -13.63
CA GLY A 16 -16.78 2.21 -13.66
C GLY A 16 -15.62 1.26 -13.83
N GLY A 17 -15.25 1.01 -15.09
CA GLY A 17 -14.07 0.27 -15.44
C GLY A 17 -12.89 0.98 -14.80
N ARG A 18 -12.45 0.46 -13.66
CA ARG A 18 -11.23 0.92 -13.01
C ARG A 18 -10.10 0.49 -13.95
N ILE A 19 -9.75 1.37 -14.89
CA ILE A 19 -8.50 1.29 -15.62
C ILE A 19 -7.42 1.60 -14.58
N PHE A 20 -7.09 0.59 -13.80
CA PHE A 20 -5.89 0.59 -13.02
C PHE A 20 -4.73 0.47 -14.00
N THR A 21 -4.03 1.57 -14.24
CA THR A 21 -2.70 1.52 -14.82
C THR A 21 -1.71 1.02 -13.77
N HIS A 22 -1.79 -0.27 -13.42
CA HIS A 22 -0.76 -0.96 -12.65
C HIS A 22 0.52 -0.97 -13.50
N ARG A 23 1.38 0.05 -13.33
CA ARG A 23 2.64 0.23 -14.07
C ARG A 23 3.82 0.45 -13.12
N GLY A 24 3.82 -0.25 -11.99
CA GLY A 24 4.96 -0.34 -11.09
C GLY A 24 5.35 -1.80 -10.91
N THR A 25 6.56 -2.17 -11.33
CA THR A 25 7.14 -3.47 -10.99
C THR A 25 7.61 -3.42 -9.54
N GLY A 26 6.73 -3.83 -8.62
CA GLY A 26 7.08 -4.06 -7.23
C GLY A 26 7.84 -5.38 -7.07
N VAL A 27 8.84 -5.41 -6.20
CA VAL A 27 9.58 -6.63 -5.85
C VAL A 27 9.32 -6.95 -4.38
N CYS A 28 8.54 -8.00 -4.13
CA CYS A 28 8.42 -8.58 -2.80
C CYS A 28 9.73 -9.29 -2.45
N VAL A 29 10.31 -8.90 -1.32
CA VAL A 29 11.56 -9.45 -0.78
C VAL A 29 11.32 -9.91 0.66
N LYS A 30 12.24 -10.72 1.18
CA LYS A 30 12.22 -11.04 2.61
C LYS A 30 12.63 -9.83 3.45
N LEU A 31 12.29 -9.87 4.73
CA LEU A 31 12.70 -8.85 5.70
C LEU A 31 14.23 -8.66 5.76
N GLU A 32 15.00 -9.76 5.75
CA GLU A 32 16.48 -9.72 5.71
C GLU A 32 17.02 -8.95 4.49
N ASP A 33 16.44 -9.19 3.31
CA ASP A 33 16.82 -8.54 2.06
C ASP A 33 16.39 -7.07 2.04
N PHE A 34 15.22 -6.74 2.59
CA PHE A 34 14.75 -5.37 2.75
C PHE A 34 15.70 -4.53 3.62
N LEU A 35 16.10 -5.05 4.78
CA LEU A 35 17.08 -4.40 5.65
C LEU A 35 18.46 -4.26 4.95
N ASN A 36 18.87 -5.27 4.18
CA ASN A 36 20.07 -5.22 3.33
C ASN A 36 19.96 -4.27 2.12
N ILE A 37 18.77 -3.78 1.78
CA ILE A 37 18.55 -2.72 0.79
C ILE A 37 18.63 -1.35 1.48
N LEU A 38 18.01 -1.20 2.67
CA LEU A 38 18.10 0.02 3.47
C LEU A 38 19.54 0.39 3.83
N SER A 39 20.37 -0.60 4.21
CA SER A 39 21.79 -0.36 4.56
C SER A 39 22.68 0.09 3.41
N LYS A 40 22.19 0.05 2.16
CA LYS A 40 22.89 0.55 0.96
C LYS A 40 22.57 2.01 0.63
N MET A 41 21.82 2.69 1.50
CA MET A 41 21.38 4.08 1.37
C MET A 41 21.80 4.86 2.61
N GLU A 42 22.27 6.09 2.41
CA GLU A 42 22.70 6.97 3.52
C GLU A 42 21.50 7.48 4.33
N ALA A 43 20.51 8.02 3.61
CA ALA A 43 19.22 8.47 4.14
C ALA A 43 18.07 7.77 3.39
N PRO A 44 17.73 6.52 3.70
CA PRO A 44 16.61 5.83 3.07
C PRO A 44 15.25 6.36 3.55
N LEU A 45 14.25 6.28 2.67
CA LEU A 45 12.86 6.51 3.00
C LEU A 45 12.11 5.18 3.08
N VAL A 46 11.35 4.97 4.16
CA VAL A 46 10.48 3.81 4.36
C VAL A 46 9.04 4.26 4.55
N ILE A 47 8.15 3.77 3.71
CA ILE A 47 6.71 3.89 3.93
C ILE A 47 6.27 2.70 4.77
N VAL A 48 5.56 2.97 5.87
CA VAL A 48 5.02 1.98 6.81
C VAL A 48 3.50 2.03 6.75
N THR A 49 2.86 0.87 6.67
CA THR A 49 1.45 0.73 7.05
C THR A 49 1.26 -0.50 7.94
N SER A 50 0.06 -0.66 8.48
CA SER A 50 -0.29 -1.86 9.22
C SER A 50 -1.74 -2.25 8.98
N GLU A 51 -1.97 -3.51 8.69
CA GLU A 51 -3.27 -4.09 8.35
C GLU A 51 -3.56 -5.34 9.19
N GLY A 52 -4.76 -5.89 9.04
CA GLY A 52 -5.19 -7.12 9.72
C GLY A 52 -6.15 -6.88 10.88
N PHE A 53 -7.22 -7.68 10.92
CA PHE A 53 -8.32 -7.53 11.89
C PHE A 53 -8.11 -8.33 13.20
N PHE A 54 -7.37 -9.46 13.12
CA PHE A 54 -7.07 -10.34 14.26
C PHE A 54 -5.60 -10.32 14.66
N THR A 55 -4.70 -10.34 13.67
CA THR A 55 -3.25 -10.22 13.86
C THR A 55 -2.80 -9.01 13.05
N LYS A 56 -2.05 -8.11 13.70
CA LYS A 56 -1.54 -6.90 13.06
C LYS A 56 -0.30 -7.25 12.25
N ILE A 57 -0.37 -7.05 10.93
CA ILE A 57 0.74 -7.25 10.00
C ILE A 57 1.26 -5.87 9.61
N TYR A 58 2.55 -5.63 9.80
CA TYR A 58 3.22 -4.42 9.36
C TYR A 58 3.76 -4.62 7.96
N LYS A 59 3.50 -3.66 7.06
CA LYS A 59 4.01 -3.67 5.68
C LYS A 59 4.94 -2.48 5.48
N TYR A 60 6.01 -2.71 4.73
CA TYR A 60 7.10 -1.78 4.53
C TYR A 60 7.42 -1.65 3.04
N VAL A 61 7.65 -0.42 2.59
CA VAL A 61 8.03 -0.10 1.21
C VAL A 61 9.22 0.83 1.20
N THR A 62 10.18 0.58 0.31
CA THR A 62 11.26 1.52 0.02
C THR A 62 11.57 1.52 -1.47
N ALA A 63 12.13 2.62 -1.98
CA ALA A 63 12.58 2.73 -3.36
C ALA A 63 14.10 2.68 -3.41
N TYR A 64 14.68 1.83 -4.25
CA TYR A 64 16.12 1.74 -4.46
C TYR A 64 16.44 1.52 -5.93
N LYS A 65 17.31 2.39 -6.49
CA LYS A 65 17.77 2.33 -7.89
C LYS A 65 16.64 2.21 -8.95
N GLY A 66 15.51 2.88 -8.72
CA GLY A 66 14.36 2.88 -9.63
C GLY A 66 13.38 1.70 -9.46
N PHE A 67 13.66 0.77 -8.54
CA PHE A 67 12.75 -0.31 -8.17
C PHE A 67 12.08 -0.03 -6.82
N VAL A 68 10.87 -0.56 -6.63
CA VAL A 68 10.13 -0.47 -5.37
C VAL A 68 10.15 -1.85 -4.71
N PHE A 69 10.65 -1.90 -3.48
CA PHE A 69 10.81 -3.13 -2.70
C PHE A 69 9.78 -3.17 -1.57
N PHE A 70 9.17 -4.34 -1.38
CA PHE A 70 8.10 -4.59 -0.42
C PHE A 70 8.49 -5.73 0.52
N THR A 71 8.21 -5.59 1.81
CA THR A 71 8.23 -6.70 2.77
C THR A 71 7.11 -6.52 3.80
N GLU A 72 6.73 -7.61 4.45
CA GLU A 72 5.85 -7.59 5.62
C GLU A 72 6.52 -8.26 6.82
N SER A 73 5.99 -7.99 8.02
CA SER A 73 6.45 -8.54 9.29
C SER A 73 5.30 -8.57 10.31
N LEU A 74 5.29 -9.58 11.18
CA LEU A 74 4.40 -9.61 12.35
C LEU A 74 4.92 -8.69 13.46
N ASP A 75 6.25 -8.60 13.59
CA ASP A 75 6.92 -7.72 14.54
C ASP A 75 7.16 -6.34 13.93
N LYS A 76 6.86 -5.28 14.69
CA LYS A 76 7.10 -3.90 14.25
C LYS A 76 8.60 -3.63 14.22
N LEU A 77 9.11 -3.27 13.04
CA LEU A 77 10.45 -2.71 12.89
C LEU A 77 10.55 -1.34 13.56
N GLU A 78 11.65 -1.15 14.29
CA GLU A 78 12.11 0.17 14.74
C GLU A 78 13.26 0.62 13.83
N PHE A 79 13.21 1.87 13.39
CA PHE A 79 14.16 2.44 12.43
C PHE A 79 15.10 3.44 13.11
N GLY A 80 16.35 3.51 12.64
CA GLY A 80 17.32 4.49 13.12
C GLY A 80 17.02 5.91 12.62
N ASN A 81 17.58 6.92 13.30
CA ASN A 81 17.34 8.34 13.01
C ASN A 81 17.76 8.79 11.60
N ASN A 82 18.53 8.00 10.86
CA ASN A 82 18.91 8.29 9.47
C ASN A 82 17.84 7.84 8.45
N ILE A 83 16.77 7.19 8.91
CA ILE A 83 15.69 6.67 8.05
C ILE A 83 14.49 7.60 8.15
N GLU A 84 14.05 8.14 7.01
CA GLU A 84 12.78 8.88 6.94
C GLU A 84 11.62 7.87 6.94
N VAL A 85 10.65 8.08 7.84
CA VAL A 85 9.52 7.15 8.02
C VAL A 85 8.20 7.86 7.72
N ILE A 86 7.50 7.41 6.67
CA ILE A 86 6.16 7.89 6.31
C ILE A 86 5.12 6.85 6.71
N TYR A 87 4.19 7.23 7.58
CA TYR A 87 3.07 6.37 7.96
C TYR A 87 1.89 6.56 6.99
N ALA A 88 1.64 5.55 6.16
CA ALA A 88 0.56 5.55 5.16
C ALA A 88 -0.71 4.86 5.70
N GLN A 89 -1.88 5.39 5.32
CA GLN A 89 -3.18 4.81 5.69
C GLN A 89 -3.41 3.43 5.05
N SER A 90 -2.89 3.21 3.85
CA SER A 90 -2.90 1.93 3.13
C SER A 90 -1.82 1.92 2.06
N LEU A 91 -1.48 0.73 1.56
CA LEU A 91 -0.65 0.55 0.37
C LEU A 91 -1.49 -0.07 -0.75
N GLY A 92 -1.29 0.38 -1.99
CA GLY A 92 -1.86 -0.31 -3.15
C GLY A 92 -1.09 -1.60 -3.42
N THR A 93 -1.67 -2.75 -3.09
CA THR A 93 -1.03 -4.07 -3.22
C THR A 93 -1.44 -4.85 -4.47
N ASP A 94 -2.15 -4.23 -5.41
CA ASP A 94 -2.32 -4.79 -6.76
C ASP A 94 -1.04 -4.56 -7.60
N ILE A 95 -0.05 -5.43 -7.36
CA ILE A 95 1.24 -5.55 -8.08
C ILE A 95 1.25 -6.74 -9.05
#